data_AF-C6C6K5-F1
#
_entry.id   AF-C6C6K5-F1
#
_cell.length_a   1.000
_cell.length_b   1.000
_cell.length_c   1.000
_cell.angle_alpha   90.00
_cell.angle_beta   90.00
_cell.angle_gamma   90.00
#
_symmetry.space_group_name_H-M   'P 1'
#
loop_
_entity.id
_entity.type
_entity.pdbx_description
1 polymer ?
#
loop_
_entity_poly.entity_id
_entity_poly.type
_entity_poly.pdbx_seq_one_letter_code
_entity_poly.pdbx_strand_id
1 'polypeptide(L)'
;MVDIALTPAQETIGRLTVETVATPLSPSEVRSLHPWLALNPAEAGAPWYLHAPRHTDATGRHATEVVELCRRFNERHKQGTLLYEYCGVPLQFRTPLLQSLLFAAPGFRHSVGIRVQERPLEAQSLAQTLRETGSALLYLSDPLLRLSQRADAGPVTYAYRCFTDPGRHHDA
;
A
#
# COMPACT_ATOMS: atom_id res chain seq x y z
N MET A 1 2.39 12.40 -39.96
CA MET A 1 1.51 11.71 -39.00
C MET A 1 2.34 10.55 -38.47
N VAL A 2 2.89 10.69 -37.26
CA VAL A 2 3.81 9.69 -36.69
C VAL A 2 2.97 8.76 -35.83
N ASP A 3 2.81 7.51 -36.27
CA ASP A 3 2.26 6.45 -35.45
C ASP A 3 3.25 6.14 -34.33
N ILE A 4 2.98 6.69 -33.15
CA ILE A 4 3.63 6.25 -31.93
C ILE A 4 2.99 4.91 -31.58
N ALA A 5 3.62 3.82 -32.01
CA ALA A 5 3.32 2.50 -31.49
C ALA A 5 3.63 2.53 -29.97
N LEU A 6 2.58 2.71 -29.16
CA LEU A 6 2.63 2.52 -27.72
C LEU A 6 2.93 1.03 -27.49
N THR A 7 4.18 0.70 -27.22
CA THR A 7 4.54 -0.63 -26.75
C THR A 7 3.72 -0.95 -25.50
N PRO A 8 3.08 -2.12 -25.42
CA PRO A 8 2.24 -2.45 -24.28
C PRO A 8 3.10 -2.50 -23.01
N ALA A 9 2.61 -1.87 -21.96
CA ALA A 9 3.21 -1.93 -20.63
C ALA A 9 3.44 -3.39 -20.23
N GLN A 10 4.62 -3.69 -19.66
CA GLN A 10 4.80 -4.97 -18.99
C GLN A 10 4.21 -4.85 -17.58
N GLU A 11 3.21 -5.66 -17.29
CA GLU A 11 2.61 -5.78 -15.96
C GLU A 11 3.16 -7.02 -15.27
N THR A 12 3.71 -6.84 -14.07
CA THR A 12 4.08 -7.94 -13.19
C THR A 12 3.20 -7.89 -11.94
N ILE A 13 2.47 -8.97 -11.69
CA ILE A 13 1.63 -9.12 -10.50
C ILE A 13 2.42 -9.94 -9.47
N GLY A 14 2.50 -9.45 -8.24
CA GLY A 14 3.14 -10.15 -7.15
C GLY A 14 2.32 -10.14 -5.88
N ARG A 15 2.68 -11.05 -4.97
CA ARG A 15 2.05 -11.21 -3.67
C ARG A 15 3.12 -11.36 -2.59
N LEU A 16 2.95 -10.69 -1.46
CA LEU A 16 3.77 -10.90 -0.26
C LEU A 16 2.87 -11.34 0.88
N THR A 17 3.18 -12.46 1.50
CA THR A 17 2.50 -12.89 2.73
C THR A 17 3.26 -12.32 3.91
N VAL A 18 2.55 -11.58 4.75
CA VAL A 18 3.12 -10.89 5.92
C VAL A 18 2.44 -11.43 7.17
N GLU A 19 3.24 -11.87 8.12
CA GLU A 19 2.74 -12.27 9.44
C GLU A 19 2.21 -11.07 10.21
N THR A 20 1.08 -11.25 10.88
CA THR A 20 0.47 -10.19 11.68
C THR A 20 0.37 -10.58 13.15
N VAL A 21 0.15 -9.56 13.97
CA VAL A 21 -0.23 -9.68 15.37
C VAL A 21 -1.52 -8.88 15.58
N ALA A 22 -2.39 -9.40 16.44
CA ALA A 22 -3.60 -8.71 16.87
C ALA A 22 -3.44 -8.31 18.34
N THR A 23 -3.38 -7.02 18.61
CA THR A 23 -3.26 -6.48 19.97
C THR A 23 -4.55 -5.79 20.37
N PRO A 24 -5.11 -6.05 21.57
CA PRO A 24 -6.30 -5.33 22.03
C PRO A 24 -5.99 -3.84 22.15
N LEU A 25 -6.90 -2.99 21.69
CA LEU A 25 -6.77 -1.54 21.83
C LEU A 25 -6.78 -1.15 23.31
N SER A 26 -5.82 -0.30 23.70
CA SER A 26 -5.83 0.36 25.00
C SER A 26 -6.99 1.35 25.13
N PRO A 27 -7.43 1.70 26.35
CA PRO A 27 -8.47 2.69 26.55
C PRO A 27 -8.17 4.06 25.92
N SER A 28 -6.90 4.46 25.86
CA SER A 28 -6.46 5.69 25.17
C SER A 28 -6.61 5.60 23.66
N GLU A 29 -6.28 4.46 23.06
CA GLU A 29 -6.45 4.25 21.62
C GLU A 29 -7.93 4.22 21.25
N VAL A 30 -8.77 3.55 22.04
CA VAL A 30 -10.22 3.55 21.86
C VAL A 30 -10.78 4.98 21.86
N ARG A 31 -10.35 5.83 22.80
CA ARG A 31 -10.78 7.24 22.83
C ARG A 31 -10.33 8.01 21.58
N SER A 32 -9.08 7.87 21.17
CA SER A 32 -8.54 8.52 19.97
C SER A 32 -9.19 8.04 18.68
N LEU A 33 -9.67 6.79 18.66
CA LEU A 33 -10.30 6.15 17.51
C LEU A 33 -11.83 6.25 17.53
N HIS A 34 -12.43 6.82 18.58
CA HIS A 34 -13.87 6.86 18.80
C HIS A 34 -14.69 7.32 17.58
N PRO A 35 -14.30 8.40 16.84
CA PRO A 35 -15.06 8.82 15.66
C PRO A 35 -15.13 7.75 14.57
N TRP A 36 -14.06 6.96 14.42
CA TRP A 36 -14.06 5.85 13.45
C TRP A 36 -14.85 4.66 14.00
N LEU A 37 -14.64 4.28 15.26
CA LEU A 37 -15.34 3.14 15.87
C LEU A 37 -16.86 3.34 15.88
N ALA A 38 -17.33 4.57 16.13
CA ALA A 38 -18.76 4.91 16.10
C ALA A 38 -19.40 4.77 14.70
N LEU A 39 -18.61 4.86 13.63
CA LEU A 39 -19.09 4.77 12.24
C LEU A 39 -19.02 3.36 11.66
N ASN A 40 -18.40 2.41 12.37
CA ASN A 40 -18.22 1.03 11.90
C ASN A 40 -19.07 0.10 12.79
N PRO A 41 -20.12 -0.55 12.24
CA PRO A 41 -20.97 -1.46 12.99
C PRO A 41 -20.14 -2.54 13.69
N ALA A 42 -20.39 -2.71 14.98
CA ALA A 42 -19.66 -3.62 15.83
C ALA A 42 -20.59 -4.28 16.84
N GLU A 43 -20.23 -5.48 17.29
CA GLU A 43 -20.88 -6.15 18.40
C GLU A 43 -20.66 -5.36 19.69
N ALA A 44 -21.76 -5.05 20.39
CA ALA A 44 -21.71 -4.24 21.59
C ALA A 44 -20.91 -4.94 22.70
N GLY A 45 -19.93 -4.24 23.28
CA GLY A 45 -19.10 -4.76 24.37
C GLY A 45 -17.95 -5.68 23.94
N ALA A 46 -17.85 -6.05 22.66
CA ALA A 46 -16.71 -6.81 22.17
C ALA A 46 -15.45 -5.91 22.01
N PRO A 47 -14.27 -6.38 22.44
CA PRO A 47 -13.03 -5.62 22.33
C PRO A 47 -12.62 -5.41 20.87
N TRP A 48 -11.96 -4.29 20.61
CA TRP A 48 -11.33 -4.02 19.32
C TRP A 48 -9.84 -4.37 19.38
N TYR A 49 -9.34 -4.91 18.29
CA TYR A 49 -7.95 -5.28 18.09
C TYR A 49 -7.34 -4.44 16.98
N LEU A 50 -6.14 -3.91 17.22
CA LEU A 50 -5.24 -3.43 16.19
C LEU A 50 -4.50 -4.61 15.60
N HIS A 51 -4.69 -4.82 14.30
CA HIS A 51 -3.87 -5.74 13.54
C HIS A 51 -2.73 -4.95 12.92
N ALA A 52 -1.52 -5.47 13.10
CA ALA A 52 -0.29 -4.83 12.66
C ALA A 52 0.72 -5.91 12.21
N PRO A 53 1.77 -5.54 11.45
CA PRO A 53 2.80 -6.48 11.04
C PRO A 53 3.54 -7.01 12.27
N ARG A 54 3.85 -8.31 12.32
CA ARG A 54 4.68 -8.89 13.39
C ARG A 54 6.10 -8.35 13.33
N HIS A 55 6.65 -8.31 12.12
CA HIS A 55 7.99 -7.80 11.84
C HIS A 55 7.86 -6.46 11.15
N THR A 56 8.34 -5.41 11.81
CA THR A 56 8.17 -4.04 11.33
C THR A 56 9.51 -3.40 10.97
N ASP A 57 9.42 -2.41 10.09
CA ASP A 57 10.51 -1.50 9.78
C ASP A 57 10.89 -0.62 10.98
N ALA A 58 11.92 0.21 10.83
CA ALA A 58 12.37 1.12 11.89
C ALA A 58 11.29 2.12 12.35
N THR A 59 10.29 2.42 11.51
CA THR A 59 9.16 3.28 11.90
C THR A 59 8.03 2.54 12.61
N GLY A 60 8.08 1.20 12.66
CA GLY A 60 7.12 0.36 13.36
C GLY A 60 5.76 0.25 12.69
N ARG A 61 5.63 0.68 11.43
CA ARG A 61 4.33 0.87 10.76
C ARG A 61 4.14 -0.02 9.54
N HIS A 62 5.23 -0.44 8.91
CA HIS A 62 5.20 -1.26 7.70
C HIS A 62 5.93 -2.57 7.94
N ALA A 63 5.53 -3.60 7.22
CA ALA A 63 6.30 -4.83 7.18
C ALA A 63 7.66 -4.61 6.50
N THR A 64 8.70 -5.26 7.01
CA THR A 64 10.06 -5.17 6.45
C THR A 64 10.07 -5.55 4.97
N GLU A 65 9.32 -6.58 4.58
CA GLU A 65 9.21 -7.08 3.21
C GLU A 65 8.61 -6.05 2.25
N VAL A 66 7.66 -5.25 2.73
CA VAL A 66 7.01 -4.20 1.93
C VAL A 66 7.96 -3.02 1.71
N VAL A 67 8.70 -2.64 2.74
CA VAL A 67 9.74 -1.61 2.64
C VAL A 67 10.84 -2.06 1.69
N GLU A 68 11.30 -3.31 1.79
CA GLU A 68 12.28 -3.88 0.87
C GLU A 68 11.79 -3.93 -0.57
N LEU A 69 10.53 -4.31 -0.81
CA LEU A 69 9.92 -4.27 -2.14
C LEU A 69 10.02 -2.85 -2.74
N CYS A 70 9.64 -1.83 -1.96
CA CYS A 70 9.70 -0.44 -2.39
C CYS A 70 11.14 0.02 -2.69
N ARG A 71 12.10 -0.35 -1.84
CA ARG A 71 13.53 -0.02 -2.05
C ARG A 71 14.07 -0.67 -3.33
N ARG A 72 13.85 -1.97 -3.52
CA ARG A 72 14.28 -2.70 -4.73
C ARG A 72 13.63 -2.13 -5.99
N PHE A 73 12.38 -1.68 -5.90
CA PHE A 73 11.72 -1.00 -7.01
C PHE A 73 12.42 0.32 -7.36
N ASN A 74 12.70 1.19 -6.38
CA ASN A 74 13.39 2.47 -6.60
C ASN A 74 14.86 2.30 -7.05
N GLU A 75 15.53 1.22 -6.64
CA GLU A 75 16.87 0.89 -7.13
C GLU A 75 16.87 0.63 -8.64
N ARG A 76 15.87 -0.13 -9.13
CA ARG A 76 15.71 -0.50 -10.54
C ARG A 76 15.10 0.61 -11.40
N HIS A 77 14.24 1.45 -10.81
CA HIS A 77 13.49 2.45 -11.54
C HIS A 77 13.74 3.85 -10.97
N LYS A 78 14.60 4.61 -11.65
CA LYS A 78 14.95 5.99 -11.24
C LYS A 78 13.79 6.98 -11.32
N GLN A 79 12.79 6.69 -12.16
CA GLN A 79 11.55 7.45 -12.27
C GLN A 79 10.37 6.61 -11.79
N GLY A 80 10.39 6.24 -10.51
CA GLY A 80 9.36 5.44 -9.87
C GLY A 80 8.19 6.29 -9.35
N THR A 81 6.97 5.84 -9.63
CA THR A 81 5.72 6.37 -9.03
C THR A 81 5.12 5.33 -8.09
N LEU A 82 4.79 5.73 -6.86
CA LEU A 82 4.08 4.89 -5.90
C LEU A 82 2.57 5.21 -5.92
N LEU A 83 1.76 4.19 -6.17
CA LEU A 83 0.32 4.25 -5.98
C LEU A 83 -0.05 3.37 -4.78
N TYR A 84 -0.39 4.01 -3.66
CA TYR A 84 -0.60 3.35 -2.38
C TYR A 84 -2.08 3.34 -2.01
N GLU A 85 -2.67 2.16 -1.92
CA GLU A 85 -4.09 1.98 -1.57
C GLU A 85 -4.27 1.69 -0.08
N TYR A 86 -5.08 2.50 0.59
CA TYR A 86 -5.47 2.30 1.99
C TYR A 86 -6.63 1.29 2.10
N CYS A 87 -6.38 0.08 2.61
CA CYS A 87 -7.43 -0.92 2.80
C CYS A 87 -7.89 -0.98 4.27
N GLY A 88 -9.15 -0.62 4.53
CA GLY A 88 -9.76 -0.78 5.87
C GLY A 88 -9.23 0.15 6.96
N VAL A 89 -8.38 1.14 6.62
CA VAL A 89 -7.73 2.00 7.60
C VAL A 89 -8.56 3.25 7.94
N PRO A 90 -8.69 3.61 9.24
CA PRO A 90 -9.19 4.91 9.68
C PRO A 90 -8.50 6.10 8.99
N LEU A 91 -9.29 7.15 8.72
CA LEU A 91 -8.82 8.36 8.03
C LEU A 91 -7.58 8.98 8.70
N GLN A 92 -7.57 9.06 10.05
CA GLN A 92 -6.45 9.62 10.80
C GLN A 92 -5.11 8.90 10.60
N PHE A 93 -5.10 7.66 10.13
CA PHE A 93 -3.85 6.90 9.93
C PHE A 93 -3.32 6.96 8.50
N ARG A 94 -4.13 7.37 7.52
CA ARG A 94 -3.77 7.27 6.10
C ARG A 94 -2.57 8.12 5.73
N THR A 95 -2.62 9.42 6.03
CA THR A 95 -1.49 10.31 5.74
C THR A 95 -0.23 9.89 6.49
N PRO A 96 -0.27 9.60 7.81
CA PRO A 96 0.90 9.10 8.52
C PRO A 96 1.48 7.78 7.98
N LEU A 97 0.64 6.86 7.48
CA LEU A 97 1.10 5.59 6.91
C LEU A 97 1.90 5.80 5.63
N LEU A 98 1.37 6.55 4.67
CA LEU A 98 2.08 6.83 3.42
C LEU A 98 3.37 7.60 3.70
N GLN A 99 3.34 8.61 4.58
CA GLN A 99 4.54 9.36 4.96
C GLN A 99 5.62 8.47 5.58
N SER A 100 5.23 7.56 6.47
CA SER A 100 6.14 6.60 7.08
C SER A 100 6.75 5.64 6.04
N LEU A 101 5.98 5.19 5.05
CA LEU A 101 6.50 4.34 3.98
C LEU A 101 7.52 5.09 3.12
N LEU A 102 7.20 6.33 2.72
CA LEU A 102 8.10 7.17 1.92
C LEU A 102 9.38 7.54 2.68
N PHE A 103 9.28 7.68 4.00
CA PHE A 103 10.46 7.85 4.86
C PHE A 103 11.30 6.58 4.90
N ALA A 104 10.68 5.40 5.05
CA ALA A 104 11.38 4.12 5.11
C ALA A 104 11.97 3.67 3.76
N ALA A 105 11.33 4.01 2.65
CA ALA A 105 11.74 3.69 1.28
C ALA A 105 11.76 4.95 0.39
N PRO A 106 12.74 5.85 0.58
CA PRO A 106 12.86 7.05 -0.23
C PRO A 106 13.20 6.71 -1.69
N GLY A 107 12.92 7.64 -2.61
CA GLY A 107 13.33 7.53 -4.02
C GLY A 107 12.19 7.56 -5.03
N PHE A 108 10.93 7.52 -4.60
CA PHE A 108 9.80 7.74 -5.51
C PHE A 108 9.76 9.21 -5.96
N ARG A 109 9.64 9.41 -7.28
CA ARG A 109 9.47 10.75 -7.88
C ARG A 109 8.09 11.31 -7.58
N HIS A 110 7.08 10.45 -7.65
CA HIS A 110 5.70 10.78 -7.33
C HIS A 110 5.10 9.72 -6.42
N SER A 111 4.19 10.13 -5.54
CA SER A 111 3.46 9.21 -4.68
C SER A 111 2.02 9.69 -4.51
N VAL A 112 1.07 8.76 -4.55
CA VAL A 112 -0.35 9.04 -4.41
C VAL A 112 -0.98 8.02 -3.48
N GLY A 113 -1.61 8.51 -2.42
CA GLY A 113 -2.46 7.70 -1.54
C GLY A 113 -3.90 7.69 -2.05
N ILE A 114 -4.48 6.51 -2.26
CA ILE A 114 -5.86 6.34 -2.74
C ILE A 114 -6.71 5.54 -1.75
N ARG A 115 -7.99 5.88 -1.64
CA ARG A 115 -8.98 5.07 -0.93
C ARG A 115 -9.95 4.50 -1.95
N VAL A 116 -10.01 3.18 -2.02
CA VAL A 116 -11.07 2.50 -2.76
C VAL A 116 -12.30 2.43 -1.85
N GLN A 117 -13.37 3.15 -2.20
CA GLN A 117 -14.67 3.08 -1.50
C GLN A 117 -15.40 1.78 -1.85
N GLU A 118 -14.77 0.62 -1.60
CA GLU A 118 -15.31 -0.72 -1.89
C GLU A 118 -15.65 -0.99 -3.37
N ARG A 119 -15.41 -0.05 -4.28
CA ARG A 119 -15.58 -0.22 -5.73
C ARG A 119 -14.23 -0.44 -6.38
N PRO A 120 -13.93 -1.64 -6.91
CA PRO A 120 -12.61 -1.95 -7.43
C PRO A 120 -12.20 -0.91 -8.49
N LEU A 121 -11.23 -0.06 -8.14
CA LEU A 121 -10.41 0.58 -9.14
C LEU A 121 -9.61 -0.55 -9.78
N GLU A 122 -9.79 -0.78 -11.07
CA GLU A 122 -8.83 -1.60 -11.80
C GLU A 122 -7.50 -0.86 -11.70
N ALA A 123 -6.61 -1.33 -10.82
CA ALA A 123 -5.27 -0.77 -10.59
C ALA A 123 -4.53 -0.50 -11.91
N GLN A 124 -4.84 -1.29 -12.93
CA GLN A 124 -4.39 -1.14 -14.30
C GLN A 124 -4.87 0.17 -14.97
N SER A 125 -6.15 0.55 -14.86
CA SER A 125 -6.69 1.79 -15.44
C SER A 125 -6.09 3.05 -14.79
N LEU A 126 -5.96 3.04 -13.46
CA LEU A 126 -5.33 4.15 -12.75
C LEU A 126 -3.83 4.21 -13.02
N ALA A 127 -3.16 3.05 -13.10
CA ALA A 127 -1.76 2.98 -13.50
C ALA A 127 -1.55 3.52 -14.91
N GLN A 128 -2.42 3.19 -15.87
CA GLN A 128 -2.36 3.72 -17.23
C GLN A 128 -2.51 5.25 -17.26
N THR A 129 -3.39 5.79 -16.43
CA THR A 129 -3.63 7.25 -16.34
C THR A 129 -2.45 8.00 -15.73
N LEU A 130 -1.82 7.43 -14.70
CA LEU A 130 -0.75 8.08 -13.94
C LEU A 130 0.66 7.83 -14.51
N ARG A 131 0.79 6.94 -15.51
CA ARG A 131 2.10 6.56 -16.04
C ARG A 131 2.60 7.61 -17.04
N GLU A 132 3.70 8.26 -16.68
CA GLU A 132 4.49 9.07 -17.61
C GLU A 132 5.32 8.15 -18.52
N THR A 133 5.55 8.55 -19.77
CA THR A 133 6.46 7.83 -20.69
C THR A 133 7.85 7.69 -20.09
N GLY A 134 8.43 6.49 -20.09
CA GLY A 134 9.73 6.23 -19.46
C GLY A 134 9.73 6.10 -17.94
N SER A 135 8.56 6.13 -17.28
CA SER A 135 8.42 5.90 -15.85
C SER A 135 7.96 4.48 -15.53
N ALA A 136 8.21 4.05 -14.29
CA ALA A 136 7.66 2.81 -13.74
C ALA A 136 6.68 3.14 -12.61
N LEU A 137 5.64 2.33 -12.46
CA LEU A 137 4.64 2.49 -11.40
C LEU A 137 4.57 1.24 -10.53
N LEU A 138 4.65 1.43 -9.22
CA LEU A 138 4.39 0.41 -8.21
C LEU A 138 3.03 0.69 -7.59
N TYR A 139 2.07 -0.20 -7.83
CA TYR A 139 0.81 -0.22 -7.11
C TYR A 139 0.93 -1.16 -5.92
N LEU A 140 0.61 -0.66 -4.72
CA LEU A 140 0.64 -1.40 -3.47
C LEU A 140 -0.73 -1.33 -2.81
N SER A 141 -1.37 -2.48 -2.64
CA SER A 141 -2.59 -2.63 -1.84
C SER A 141 -2.19 -2.96 -0.42
N ASP A 142 -2.41 -2.02 0.53
CA ASP A 142 -1.96 -2.14 1.91
C ASP A 142 -3.11 -2.48 2.87
N PRO A 143 -3.20 -3.75 3.31
CA PRO A 143 -4.18 -4.23 4.28
C PRO A 143 -3.66 -4.28 5.74
N LEU A 144 -2.44 -3.82 6.03
CA LEU A 144 -1.79 -4.21 7.28
C LEU A 144 -2.39 -3.57 8.51
N LEU A 145 -2.62 -2.27 8.48
CA LEU A 145 -3.13 -1.56 9.66
C LEU A 145 -4.66 -1.55 9.63
N ARG A 146 -5.27 -2.58 10.18
CA ARG A 146 -6.74 -2.72 10.26
C ARG A 146 -7.22 -2.85 11.69
N LEU A 147 -8.41 -2.34 11.94
CA LEU A 147 -9.14 -2.53 13.19
C LEU A 147 -10.20 -3.60 12.99
N SER A 148 -10.30 -4.54 13.92
CA SER A 148 -11.28 -5.63 13.88
C SER A 148 -11.69 -6.04 15.28
N GLN A 149 -12.91 -6.54 15.47
CA GLN A 149 -13.32 -7.17 16.73
C GLN A 149 -12.85 -8.62 16.87
N ARG A 150 -12.23 -9.16 15.81
CA ARG A 150 -11.61 -10.49 15.84
C ARG A 150 -10.15 -10.37 16.27
N ALA A 151 -9.72 -11.30 17.11
CA ALA A 151 -8.33 -11.45 17.55
C ALA A 151 -7.48 -12.29 16.57
N ASP A 152 -7.91 -12.45 15.32
CA ASP A 152 -7.30 -13.34 14.33
C ASP A 152 -6.00 -12.74 13.75
N ALA A 153 -4.88 -13.10 14.34
CA ALA A 153 -3.54 -12.70 13.89
C ALA A 153 -3.05 -13.48 12.64
N GLY A 154 -3.96 -13.86 11.74
CA GLY A 154 -3.63 -14.61 10.54
C GLY A 154 -2.69 -13.80 9.62
N PRO A 155 -1.81 -14.47 8.85
CA PRO A 155 -1.02 -13.78 7.84
C PRO A 155 -1.91 -13.08 6.83
N VAL A 156 -1.46 -11.94 6.34
CA VAL A 156 -2.18 -11.14 5.34
C VAL A 156 -1.37 -11.07 4.06
N THR A 157 -2.06 -11.10 2.93
CA THR A 157 -1.42 -10.98 1.62
C THR A 157 -1.47 -9.54 1.12
N TYR A 158 -0.30 -8.96 0.91
CA TYR A 158 -0.12 -7.80 0.04
C TYR A 158 -0.25 -8.22 -1.40
N ALA A 159 -1.12 -7.55 -2.14
CA ALA A 159 -1.09 -7.58 -3.59
C ALA A 159 -0.33 -6.34 -4.07
N TYR A 160 0.63 -6.55 -4.97
CA TYR A 160 1.31 -5.45 -5.65
C TYR A 160 1.36 -5.70 -7.14
N ARG A 161 1.44 -4.61 -7.91
CA ARG A 161 1.60 -4.65 -9.36
C ARG A 161 2.68 -3.67 -9.76
N CYS A 162 3.60 -4.14 -10.60
CA CYS A 162 4.61 -3.30 -11.21
C CYS A 162 4.24 -3.10 -12.68
N PHE A 163 4.16 -1.85 -13.10
CA PHE A 163 3.97 -1.47 -14.48
C PHE A 163 5.25 -0.80 -14.96
N THR A 164 5.92 -1.44 -15.91
CA THR A 164 7.14 -0.90 -16.51
C THR A 164 6.90 -0.65 -17.99
N ASP A 165 7.48 0.43 -18.50
CA ASP A 165 7.66 0.57 -19.93
C ASP A 165 8.69 -0.49 -20.36
N PRO A 166 8.42 -1.34 -21.37
CA PRO A 166 9.49 -2.08 -22.01
C PRO A 166 10.41 -1.04 -22.65
N GLY A 167 11.47 -0.65 -21.94
CA GLY A 167 12.41 0.32 -22.43
C GLY A 167 12.86 -0.09 -23.82
N ARG A 168 12.87 0.85 -24.77
CA ARG A 168 13.67 0.69 -25.99
C ARG A 168 15.06 0.31 -25.51
N HIS A 169 15.51 -0.90 -25.84
CA HIS A 169 16.93 -1.23 -25.78
C HIS A 169 17.64 -0.13 -26.57
N HIS A 170 18.35 0.76 -25.86
CA HIS A 170 19.44 1.49 -26.47
C HIS A 170 20.58 0.49 -26.47
N ASP A 171 20.64 -0.31 -27.53
CA ASP A 171 21.87 -0.97 -27.91
C ASP A 171 22.88 0.15 -28.17
N ALA A 172 23.90 0.21 -27.31
CA ALA A 172 25.12 0.97 -27.53
C ALA A 172 26.24 -0.02 -27.84
#